data_AF-A0A8B4SIZ4-F1
#
_entry.id   AF-A0A8B4SIZ4-F1
#
_cell.length_a   1.000
_cell.length_b   1.000
_cell.length_c   1.000
_cell.angle_alpha   90.00
_cell.angle_beta   90.00
_cell.angle_gamma   90.00
#
_symmetry.space_group_name_H-M   'P 1'
#
loop_
_entity.id
_entity.type
_entity.pdbx_description
1 polymer ?
#
loop_
_entity_poly.entity_id
_entity_poly.type
_entity_poly.pdbx_seq_one_letter_code
_entity_poly.pdbx_strand_id
1 'polypeptide(L)'
;MDDGNAYLEAGLVGLGVIALPNYMAAAHQAVGALIPLFTQWRISPMPLYLAFPPNRHINAKLRVFIDWIVELMEQHVPIANNQ
;
A
#
# COMPACT_ATOMS: atom_id res chain seq x y z
N MET A 1 16.62 -4.40 5.25
CA MET A 1 16.66 -5.41 4.18
C MET A 1 15.45 -6.33 4.33
N ASP A 2 14.30 -5.69 4.53
CA ASP A 2 12.95 -6.24 4.50
C ASP A 2 12.16 -5.16 3.76
N ASP A 3 12.52 -5.01 2.48
CA ASP A 3 12.17 -3.84 1.70
C ASP A 3 11.24 -4.36 0.60
N GLY A 4 9.98 -3.89 0.57
CA GLY A 4 8.97 -4.34 -0.40
C GLY A 4 9.44 -4.26 -1.85
N ASN A 5 10.35 -3.32 -2.15
CA ASN A 5 10.96 -3.18 -3.47
C ASN A 5 11.83 -4.38 -3.86
N ALA A 6 12.59 -4.95 -2.91
CA ALA A 6 13.41 -6.13 -3.19
C ALA A 6 12.56 -7.35 -3.54
N TYR A 7 11.41 -7.52 -2.87
CA TYR A 7 10.45 -8.56 -3.20
C TYR A 7 9.84 -8.34 -4.59
N LEU A 8 9.46 -7.10 -4.93
CA LEU A 8 8.95 -6.77 -6.25
C LEU A 8 9.95 -7.14 -7.36
N GLU A 9 11.19 -6.67 -7.24
CA GLU A 9 12.25 -6.99 -8.21
C GLU A 9 12.47 -8.49 -8.35
N ALA A 10 12.48 -9.24 -7.24
CA ALA A 10 12.62 -10.69 -7.27
C ALA A 10 11.48 -11.37 -8.04
N GLY A 11 10.23 -10.91 -7.92
CA GLY A 11 9.13 -11.44 -8.73
C GLY A 11 9.25 -11.05 -10.21
N LEU A 12 9.66 -9.82 -10.51
CA LEU A 12 9.83 -9.35 -11.89
C LEU A 12 10.92 -10.10 -12.64
N VAL A 13 12.00 -10.52 -11.97
CA VAL A 13 13.04 -11.35 -12.57
C VAL A 13 12.73 -12.86 -12.51
N GLY A 14 11.55 -13.25 -12.04
CA GLY A 14 11.08 -14.64 -12.07
C GLY A 14 11.67 -15.54 -10.98
N LEU A 15 12.12 -14.98 -9.85
CA LEU A 15 12.67 -15.77 -8.73
C LEU A 15 11.60 -16.48 -7.89
N GLY A 16 10.31 -16.29 -8.20
CA GLY A 16 9.22 -17.06 -7.59
C GLY A 16 7.93 -16.28 -7.42
N VAL A 17 7.07 -16.80 -6.54
CA VAL A 17 5.80 -16.17 -6.15
C VAL A 17 6.04 -15.18 -5.03
N ILE A 18 5.48 -13.97 -5.17
CA ILE A 18 5.59 -12.90 -4.18
C ILE A 18 4.20 -12.42 -3.74
N ALA A 19 4.09 -12.02 -2.47
CA ALA A 19 2.90 -11.40 -1.93
C ALA A 19 3.19 -9.90 -1.72
N LEU A 20 2.53 -9.05 -2.51
CA LEU A 20 2.72 -7.60 -2.49
C LEU A 20 1.42 -6.88 -2.21
N PRO A 21 1.47 -5.67 -1.59
CA PRO A 21 0.34 -4.75 -1.61
C PRO A 21 -0.10 -4.42 -3.05
N ASN A 22 -1.41 -4.25 -3.25
CA ASN A 22 -1.98 -3.98 -4.57
C ASN A 22 -1.35 -2.78 -5.28
N TYR A 23 -1.04 -1.70 -4.54
CA TYR A 23 -0.44 -0.49 -5.11
C TYR A 23 0.95 -0.74 -5.73
N MET A 24 1.70 -1.73 -5.23
CA MET A 24 3.00 -2.10 -5.79
C MET A 24 2.85 -2.98 -7.03
N ALA A 25 1.85 -3.86 -7.06
CA ALA A 25 1.67 -4.81 -8.14
C ALA A 25 0.89 -4.24 -9.34
N ALA A 26 0.01 -3.25 -9.12
CA ALA A 26 -0.97 -2.80 -10.11
C ALA A 26 -0.36 -2.40 -11.47
N ALA A 27 0.70 -1.60 -11.47
CA ALA A 27 1.36 -1.16 -12.71
C ALA A 27 1.97 -2.33 -13.49
N HIS A 28 2.59 -3.28 -12.80
CA HIS A 28 3.22 -4.45 -13.41
C HIS A 28 2.20 -5.49 -13.87
N GLN A 29 1.05 -5.60 -13.19
CA GLN A 29 -0.07 -6.42 -13.63
C GLN A 29 -0.70 -5.88 -14.91
N ALA A 30 -0.87 -4.56 -15.02
CA ALA A 30 -1.46 -3.92 -16.19
C ALA A 30 -0.68 -4.19 -17.49
N VAL A 31 0.65 -4.37 -17.39
CA VAL A 31 1.53 -4.69 -18.53
C VAL A 31 1.85 -6.19 -18.65
N GLY A 32 1.26 -7.04 -17.80
CA GLY A 32 1.49 -8.48 -17.82
C GLY A 32 2.86 -8.93 -17.28
N ALA A 33 3.64 -8.04 -16.67
CA ALA A 33 4.93 -8.37 -16.05
C ALA A 33 4.74 -9.15 -14.73
N LEU A 34 3.61 -8.96 -14.04
CA LEU A 34 3.17 -9.82 -12.95
C LEU A 34 1.78 -10.37 -13.27
N ILE A 35 1.50 -11.60 -12.83
CA ILE A 35 0.21 -12.25 -13.06
C ILE A 35 -0.42 -12.56 -11.69
N PRO A 36 -1.69 -12.20 -11.44
CA PRO A 36 -2.31 -12.46 -10.16
C PRO A 36 -2.52 -13.97 -9.95
N LEU A 37 -2.15 -14.46 -8.77
CA LEU A 37 -2.36 -15.84 -8.33
C LEU A 37 -3.37 -15.89 -7.19
N PHE A 38 -4.05 -17.03 -7.03
CA PHE A 38 -4.99 -17.28 -5.94
C PHE A 38 -6.09 -16.20 -5.81
N THR A 39 -6.65 -15.71 -6.92
CA THR A 39 -7.64 -14.60 -6.94
C THR A 39 -8.94 -14.85 -6.15
N GLN A 40 -9.20 -16.09 -5.76
CA GLN A 40 -10.31 -16.48 -4.89
C GLN A 40 -10.00 -16.33 -3.39
N TRP A 41 -8.74 -16.09 -3.04
CA TRP A 41 -8.24 -15.94 -1.67
C TRP A 41 -7.93 -14.47 -1.40
N ARG A 42 -8.21 -14.01 -0.18
CA ARG A 42 -7.83 -12.67 0.28
C ARG A 42 -6.85 -12.79 1.43
N ILE A 43 -5.75 -12.05 1.33
CA ILE A 43 -4.84 -11.82 2.46
C ILE A 43 -5.49 -10.76 3.34
N SER A 44 -5.42 -10.94 4.66
CA SER A 44 -5.93 -9.95 5.62
C SER A 44 -5.32 -8.58 5.33
N PRO A 45 -6.14 -7.51 5.21
CA PRO A 45 -5.63 -6.19 4.90
C PRO A 45 -4.70 -5.71 6.01
N MET A 46 -3.57 -5.13 5.61
CA MET A 46 -2.64 -4.47 6.54
C MET A 46 -2.99 -2.98 6.58
N PRO A 47 -3.47 -2.45 7.72
CA PRO A 47 -3.81 -1.04 7.84
C PRO A 47 -2.58 -0.14 7.72
N LEU A 48 -2.72 0.95 6.97
CA LEU A 48 -1.71 2.01 6.88
C LEU A 48 -2.02 3.08 7.93
N TYR A 49 -1.02 3.44 8.74
CA TYR A 49 -1.16 4.44 9.79
C TYR A 49 -0.27 5.65 9.52
N LEU A 50 -0.78 6.83 9.87
CA LEU A 50 0.01 8.05 9.95
C LEU A 50 0.51 8.22 11.40
N ALA A 51 1.80 7.96 11.62
CA ALA A 51 2.41 8.05 12.94
C ALA A 51 3.08 9.41 13.17
N PHE A 52 2.79 10.03 14.31
CA PHE A 52 3.44 11.25 14.78
C PHE A 52 3.54 11.24 16.31
N PRO A 53 4.52 11.93 16.91
CA PRO A 53 4.66 11.97 18.36
C PRO A 53 3.39 12.50 19.03
N PRO A 54 2.98 11.95 20.18
CA PRO A 54 1.84 12.42 20.96
C PRO A 54 2.20 13.73 21.68
N ASN A 55 2.57 14.78 20.94
CA ASN A 55 2.70 16.12 21.49
C ASN A 55 1.32 16.79 21.48
N ARG A 56 0.95 17.39 22.60
CA ARG A 56 -0.37 17.97 22.90
C ARG A 56 -0.83 19.07 21.92
N HIS A 57 0.06 19.57 21.06
CA HIS A 57 -0.23 20.60 20.07
C HIS A 57 0.27 20.15 18.69
N ILE A 58 -0.60 19.49 17.93
CA ILE A 58 -0.45 19.37 16.47
C ILE A 58 -0.42 20.80 15.93
N ASN A 59 0.74 21.23 15.42
CA ASN A 59 0.86 22.56 14.85
C ASN A 59 0.02 22.68 13.55
N ALA A 60 -0.34 23.90 13.16
CA ALA A 60 -1.23 24.13 12.02
C ALA A 60 -0.72 23.49 10.71
N LYS A 61 0.60 23.45 10.50
CA LYS A 61 1.20 22.81 9.31
C LYS A 61 0.98 21.31 9.29
N LEU A 62 1.18 20.63 10.42
CA LEU A 62 0.95 19.19 10.53
C LEU A 62 -0.53 18.86 10.36
N ARG A 63 -1.44 19.69 10.90
CA ARG A 63 -2.89 19.49 10.69
C ARG A 63 -3.26 19.56 9.22
N VAL A 64 -2.85 20.61 8.52
CA VAL A 64 -3.15 20.77 7.08
C VAL A 64 -2.55 19.61 6.28
N PHE A 65 -1.35 19.13 6.65
CA PHE A 65 -0.76 17.94 6.01
C PHE A 65 -1.57 16.66 6.27
N ILE A 66 -2.05 16.44 7.50
CA ILE A 66 -2.91 15.31 7.86
C ILE A 66 -4.20 15.36 7.04
N ASP A 67 -4.87 16.52 7.01
CA ASP A 67 -6.14 16.68 6.28
C ASP A 67 -5.93 16.40 4.79
N TRP A 68 -4.88 16.98 4.20
CA TRP A 68 -4.53 16.77 2.80
C TRP A 68 -4.18 15.31 2.46
N ILE A 69 -3.37 14.64 3.28
CA ILE A 69 -2.97 13.25 2.98
C ILE A 69 -4.16 12.30 3.14
N VAL A 70 -5.07 12.54 4.10
CA VAL A 70 -6.29 11.73 4.26
C VAL A 70 -7.16 11.85 3.01
N GLU A 71 -7.42 13.07 2.54
CA GLU A 71 -8.18 13.30 1.30
C GLU A 71 -7.52 12.64 0.08
N LEU A 72 -6.19 12.75 -0.04
CA LEU A 72 -5.45 12.13 -1.13
C LEU A 72 -5.56 10.59 -1.08
N MET A 73 -5.49 10.01 0.10
CA MET A 73 -5.56 8.56 0.30
C MET A 73 -6.96 8.01 0.03
N GLU A 74 -8.03 8.75 0.36
CA GLU A 74 -9.40 8.36 0.01
C GLU A 74 -9.61 8.21 -1.50
N GLN A 75 -8.90 9.00 -2.31
CA GLN A 75 -8.95 8.94 -3.77
C GLN A 75 -8.19 7.74 -4.35
N HIS A 76 -7.05 7.37 -3.76
CA HIS A 76 -6.13 6.36 -4.31
C HIS A 76 -6.26 4.98 -3.68
N VAL A 77 -6.76 4.92 -2.45
CA VAL A 77 -6.98 3.70 -1.68
C VAL A 77 -8.39 3.82 -1.09
N PRO A 78 -9.44 3.58 -1.90
CA PRO A 78 -10.79 3.58 -1.38
C PRO A 78 -10.84 2.58 -0.22
N ILE A 79 -11.20 3.08 0.96
CA ILE A 79 -11.32 2.27 2.17
C ILE A 79 -12.34 1.18 1.85
N ALA A 80 -11.85 -0.03 1.58
CA ALA A 80 -12.72 -1.18 1.42
C ALA A 80 -13.34 -1.42 2.80
N ASN A 81 -14.54 -0.89 3.00
CA ASN A 81 -15.35 -1.16 4.18
C ASN A 81 -15.55 -2.67 4.24
N ASN A 82 -14.80 -3.30 5.13
CA ASN A 82 -14.86 -4.72 5.40
C ASN A 82 -16.12 -4.96 6.24
N GLN A 83 -17.25 -5.21 5.57
CA GLN A 83 -18.38 -5.94 6.14
C GLN A 83 -18.08 -7.43 6.04
#